data_AF-K5VJ34-F1
#
_entry.id   AF-K5VJ34-F1
#
_cell.length_a   1.000
_cell.length_b   1.000
_cell.length_c   1.000
_cell.angle_alpha   90.00
_cell.angle_beta   90.00
_cell.angle_gamma   90.00
#
_symmetry.space_group_name_H-M   'P 1'
#
loop_
_entity.id
_entity.type
_entity.pdbx_description
1 polymer ?
#
loop_
_entity_poly.entity_id
_entity_poly.type
_entity_poly.pdbx_seq_one_letter_code
_entity_poly.pdbx_strand_id
1 'polypeptide(L)'
;MSACLKKPVRVIRGDGLKSKYAPAAGFRYDGLYTVSNPRIEMGPKGFNLCKFDFHRCLGQPSVPTTDNPDFYRSDIDIRRKQYREHRAAQAKTTQASGSGSRGSPIDLDGTGSRDTSASLEDEDDEDQEDIFGDIDDVENAMSPVSGYLDEIKNPDTEPHRRKLLLVRVGRYVQSVLQQKRGRGKDEGGRDYDWWYEALWSHVGCAMPTKQLVSVQQVEEWYTKYEQKLQTKKERKEKAA
;
A
#
# COMPACT_ATOMS: atom_id res chain seq x y z
N MET A 1 1.68 -4.03 4.21
CA MET A 1 1.02 -5.29 4.59
C MET A 1 -0.51 -5.27 4.54
N SER A 2 -1.19 -4.14 4.84
CA SER A 2 -2.67 -4.10 4.91
C SER A 2 -3.39 -4.57 3.65
N ALA A 3 -2.84 -4.32 2.46
CA ALA A 3 -3.42 -4.82 1.20
C ALA A 3 -3.28 -6.34 1.01
N CYS A 4 -2.23 -6.95 1.57
CA CYS A 4 -1.98 -8.39 1.53
C CYS A 4 -2.91 -9.12 2.50
N LEU A 5 -2.99 -8.61 3.73
CA LEU A 5 -3.74 -9.19 4.84
C LEU A 5 -5.20 -8.72 4.89
N LYS A 6 -5.65 -7.94 3.91
CA LYS A 6 -6.97 -7.29 3.85
C LYS A 6 -7.39 -6.61 5.16
N LYS A 7 -6.43 -6.03 5.88
CA LYS A 7 -6.72 -5.33 7.13
C LYS A 7 -7.55 -4.08 6.86
N PRO A 8 -8.57 -3.81 7.70
CA PRO A 8 -9.39 -2.63 7.55
C PRO A 8 -8.56 -1.37 7.81
N VAL A 9 -8.77 -0.35 6.98
CA VAL A 9 -8.14 0.96 7.03
C VAL A 9 -9.23 1.99 7.27
N ARG A 10 -9.04 2.83 8.28
CA ARG A 10 -9.90 3.99 8.55
C ARG A 10 -9.73 5.01 7.42
N VAL A 11 -10.82 5.39 6.78
CA VAL A 11 -10.81 6.41 5.71
C VAL A 11 -11.44 7.69 6.22
N ILE A 12 -10.69 8.79 6.10
CA ILE A 12 -11.17 10.15 6.38
C ILE A 12 -11.13 10.92 5.06
N ARG A 13 -12.22 11.63 4.74
CA ARG A 13 -12.31 12.53 3.58
C ARG A 13 -12.35 13.98 4.04
N GLY A 14 -11.54 14.82 3.41
CA GLY A 14 -11.57 16.28 3.60
C GLY A 14 -12.45 16.98 2.56
N ASP A 15 -12.93 18.16 2.90
CA ASP A 15 -13.72 19.06 2.05
C ASP A 15 -12.97 19.59 0.81
N GLY A 16 -11.63 19.63 0.85
CA GLY A 16 -10.80 20.01 -0.29
C GLY A 16 -10.83 19.05 -1.49
N LEU A 17 -11.54 17.92 -1.37
CA LEU A 17 -11.69 16.92 -2.43
C LEU A 17 -12.83 17.31 -3.39
N LYS A 18 -12.56 17.44 -4.70
CA LYS A 18 -13.60 17.61 -5.74
C LYS A 18 -14.28 16.28 -6.08
N SER A 19 -14.95 15.70 -5.08
CA SER A 19 -15.62 14.39 -5.15
C SER A 19 -17.03 14.52 -4.59
N LYS A 20 -18.01 13.82 -5.19
CA LYS A 20 -19.38 13.76 -4.64
C LYS A 20 -19.48 13.14 -3.26
N TYR A 21 -18.41 12.45 -2.83
CA TYR A 21 -18.30 11.85 -1.51
C TYR A 21 -17.57 12.77 -0.52
N ALA A 22 -17.04 13.92 -0.94
CA ALA A 22 -16.38 14.85 -0.05
C ALA A 22 -17.41 15.53 0.88
N PRO A 23 -17.08 15.79 2.16
CA PRO A 23 -17.93 16.58 3.03
C PRO A 23 -17.98 18.04 2.56
N ALA A 24 -19.02 18.78 2.97
CA ALA A 24 -19.16 20.19 2.61
C ALA A 24 -18.13 21.09 3.30
N ALA A 25 -17.67 20.71 4.49
CA ALA A 25 -16.64 21.40 5.26
C ALA A 25 -15.90 20.41 6.17
N GLY A 26 -14.62 20.68 6.45
CA GLY A 26 -13.79 19.94 7.40
C GLY A 26 -13.43 18.51 6.97
N PHE A 27 -13.27 17.63 7.97
CA PHE A 27 -12.93 16.22 7.78
C PHE A 27 -14.05 15.32 8.27
N ARG A 28 -14.36 14.26 7.53
CA ARG A 28 -15.38 13.26 7.89
C ARG A 28 -14.80 11.85 7.84
N TYR A 29 -15.03 11.09 8.90
CA TYR A 29 -14.76 9.65 8.92
C TYR A 29 -15.81 8.92 8.08
N ASP A 30 -15.38 8.16 7.09
CA ASP A 30 -16.25 7.47 6.13
C ASP A 30 -16.29 5.94 6.31
N GLY A 31 -15.69 5.48 7.40
CA GLY A 31 -15.70 4.08 7.82
C GLY A 31 -14.40 3.33 7.53
N LEU A 32 -14.52 2.01 7.64
CA LEU A 32 -13.47 1.03 7.37
C LEU A 32 -13.50 0.56 5.92
N TYR A 33 -12.32 0.49 5.32
CA TYR A 33 -12.11 0.00 3.96
C TYR A 33 -11.03 -1.07 3.94
N THR A 34 -11.18 -2.09 3.12
CA THR A 34 -10.07 -2.99 2.75
C THR A 34 -9.32 -2.40 1.56
N VAL A 35 -8.01 -2.62 1.54
CA VAL A 35 -7.14 -2.16 0.47
C VAL A 35 -6.78 -3.34 -0.43
N SER A 36 -6.76 -3.13 -1.74
CA SER A 36 -6.40 -4.14 -2.72
C SER A 36 -5.54 -3.54 -3.85
N ASN A 37 -5.04 -4.41 -4.72
CA ASN A 37 -4.36 -4.07 -5.97
C ASN A 37 -3.22 -3.03 -5.83
N PRO A 38 -2.20 -3.30 -4.99
CA PRO A 38 -1.05 -2.42 -4.85
C PRO A 38 -0.27 -2.37 -6.18
N ARG A 39 -0.06 -1.17 -6.73
CA ARG A 39 0.66 -1.00 -7.99
C ARG A 39 1.47 0.29 -8.02
N ILE A 40 2.57 0.26 -8.78
CA ILE A 40 3.38 1.44 -9.06
C ILE A 40 2.99 1.96 -10.44
N GLU A 41 2.60 3.22 -10.52
CA GLU A 41 2.29 3.90 -11.78
C GLU A 41 3.13 5.18 -11.92
N MET A 42 3.60 5.46 -13.14
CA MET A 42 4.31 6.71 -13.40
C MET A 42 3.32 7.88 -13.38
N GLY A 43 3.52 8.79 -12.43
CA GLY A 43 2.73 10.00 -12.30
C GLY A 43 2.99 10.99 -13.44
N PRO A 44 2.13 12.01 -13.60
CA PRO A 44 2.25 13.01 -14.68
C PRO A 44 3.57 13.78 -14.70
N LYS A 45 4.31 13.81 -13.58
CA LYS A 45 5.60 14.49 -13.44
C LYS A 45 6.80 13.52 -13.51
N GLY A 46 6.58 12.26 -13.90
CA GLY A 46 7.65 11.25 -14.01
C GLY A 46 8.03 10.56 -12.70
N PHE A 47 7.38 10.87 -11.58
CA PHE A 47 7.60 10.17 -10.31
C PHE A 47 6.77 8.89 -10.23
N ASN A 48 7.33 7.84 -9.62
CA ASN A 48 6.60 6.62 -9.32
C ASN A 48 5.58 6.89 -8.19
N LEU A 49 4.31 6.60 -8.45
CA LEU A 49 3.20 6.71 -7.51
C LEU A 49 2.77 5.31 -7.08
N CYS A 50 2.62 5.10 -5.77
CA CYS A 50 2.00 3.89 -5.24
C CYS A 50 0.48 4.08 -5.20
N LYS A 51 -0.25 3.25 -5.95
CA LYS A 51 -1.72 3.27 -6.02
C LYS A 51 -2.30 2.02 -5.40
N PHE A 52 -3.46 2.19 -4.79
CA PHE A 52 -4.24 1.12 -4.19
C PHE A 52 -5.72 1.34 -4.46
N ASP A 53 -6.46 0.25 -4.55
CA ASP A 53 -7.91 0.28 -4.68
C ASP A 53 -8.53 0.06 -3.30
N PHE A 54 -9.49 0.91 -2.92
CA PHE A 54 -10.15 0.85 -1.62
C PHE A 54 -11.57 0.32 -1.79
N HIS A 55 -11.91 -0.73 -1.05
CA HIS A 55 -13.25 -1.31 -1.01
C HIS A 55 -13.84 -1.15 0.38
N ARG A 56 -15.09 -0.69 0.47
CA ARG A 56 -15.71 -0.43 1.76
C ARG A 56 -16.09 -1.73 2.46
N CYS A 57 -15.81 -1.86 3.76
CA CYS A 57 -16.23 -3.03 4.54
C CYS A 57 -17.77 -3.08 4.67
N LEU A 58 -18.32 -4.29 4.75
CA LEU A 58 -19.76 -4.54 4.92
C LEU A 58 -20.25 -4.08 6.31
N GLY A 59 -21.58 -3.96 6.47
CA GLY A 59 -22.21 -3.64 7.77
C GLY A 59 -22.16 -2.16 8.17
N GLN A 60 -21.70 -1.26 7.30
CA GLN A 60 -21.59 0.17 7.58
C GLN A 60 -22.69 0.98 6.84
N PRO A 61 -23.24 2.06 7.43
CA PRO A 61 -24.24 2.94 6.79
C PRO A 61 -23.73 3.46 5.44
N SER A 62 -24.57 3.70 4.43
CA SER A 62 -24.11 4.19 3.12
C SER A 62 -23.28 5.48 3.20
N VAL A 63 -22.33 5.66 2.28
CA VAL A 63 -21.52 6.89 2.24
C VAL A 63 -22.41 8.05 1.77
N PRO A 64 -22.47 9.18 2.49
CA PRO A 64 -23.22 10.34 2.06
C PRO A 64 -22.69 10.87 0.72
N THR A 65 -23.60 11.22 -0.20
CA THR A 65 -23.27 11.87 -1.48
C THR A 65 -23.91 13.24 -1.57
N THR A 66 -23.22 14.20 -2.18
CA THR A 66 -23.75 15.53 -2.52
C THR A 66 -24.28 15.55 -3.96
N ASP A 67 -25.51 16.00 -4.14
CA ASP A 67 -26.25 15.95 -5.41
C ASP A 67 -25.93 17.09 -6.39
N ASN A 68 -24.84 17.85 -6.19
CA ASN A 68 -24.56 19.04 -7.01
C ASN A 68 -23.54 18.74 -8.15
N PRO A 69 -24.00 18.48 -9.40
CA PRO A 69 -23.15 18.08 -10.52
C PRO A 69 -22.20 19.18 -11.04
N ASP A 70 -22.49 20.45 -10.80
CA ASP A 70 -21.73 21.58 -11.37
C ASP A 70 -20.39 21.83 -10.66
N PHE A 71 -20.14 21.17 -9.53
CA PHE A 71 -18.91 21.28 -8.75
C PHE A 71 -17.75 20.38 -9.27
N TYR A 72 -18.02 19.53 -10.28
CA TYR A 72 -17.12 18.43 -10.68
C TYR A 72 -16.32 18.66 -11.97
N ARG A 73 -16.04 19.90 -12.37
CA ARG A 73 -14.99 20.11 -13.38
C ARG A 73 -13.63 19.79 -12.75
N SER A 74 -13.00 18.72 -13.25
CA SER A 74 -11.79 18.17 -12.65
C SER A 74 -10.73 19.26 -12.43
N ASP A 75 -10.13 19.27 -11.25
CA ASP A 75 -9.05 20.21 -10.92
C ASP A 75 -7.89 20.12 -11.91
N ILE A 76 -7.71 18.94 -12.50
CA ILE A 76 -6.74 18.67 -13.57
C ILE A 76 -7.13 19.43 -14.84
N ASP A 77 -8.39 19.42 -15.25
CA ASP A 77 -8.83 20.11 -16.48
C ASP A 77 -8.86 21.62 -16.30
N ILE A 78 -9.25 22.10 -15.11
CA ILE A 78 -9.19 23.53 -14.77
C ILE A 78 -7.73 24.00 -14.74
N ARG A 79 -6.84 23.32 -14.01
CA ARG A 79 -5.40 23.68 -13.99
C ARG A 79 -4.77 23.54 -15.37
N ARG A 80 -5.13 22.51 -16.14
CA ARG A 80 -4.62 22.30 -17.52
C ARG A 80 -5.11 23.38 -18.47
N LYS A 81 -6.35 23.86 -18.31
CA LYS A 81 -6.89 25.00 -19.08
C LYS A 81 -6.21 26.30 -18.68
N GLN A 82 -6.13 26.60 -17.38
CA GLN A 82 -5.45 27.78 -16.85
C GLN A 82 -3.98 27.82 -17.28
N TYR A 83 -3.27 26.69 -17.26
CA TYR A 83 -1.89 26.61 -17.70
C TYR A 83 -1.72 26.87 -19.20
N ARG A 84 -2.63 26.36 -20.05
CA ARG A 84 -2.64 26.65 -21.49
C ARG A 84 -2.90 28.14 -21.76
N GLU A 85 -3.84 28.73 -21.04
CA GLU A 85 -4.21 30.15 -21.17
C GLU A 85 -3.06 31.05 -20.72
N HIS A 86 -2.43 30.77 -19.58
CA HIS A 86 -1.27 31.53 -19.08
C HIS A 86 -0.08 31.46 -20.05
N ARG A 87 0.20 30.29 -20.62
CA ARG A 87 1.26 30.12 -21.63
C ARG A 87 0.93 30.85 -22.94
N ALA A 88 -0.33 30.83 -23.38
CA ALA A 88 -0.77 31.56 -24.57
C ALA A 88 -0.71 33.09 -24.35
N ALA A 89 -1.04 33.58 -23.16
CA ALA A 89 -0.92 34.98 -22.78
C ALA A 89 0.55 35.42 -22.76
N GLN A 90 1.43 34.65 -22.12
CA GLN A 90 2.87 34.95 -22.12
C GLN A 90 3.49 34.93 -23.52
N ALA A 91 3.08 34.01 -24.39
CA ALA A 91 3.53 33.96 -25.79
C ALA A 91 3.04 35.15 -26.63
N LYS A 92 1.88 35.72 -26.31
CA LYS A 92 1.37 36.96 -26.94
C LYS A 92 2.09 38.20 -26.41
N THR A 93 2.46 38.22 -25.13
CA THR A 93 3.20 39.33 -24.53
C THR A 93 4.65 39.42 -25.03
N THR A 94 5.34 38.30 -25.25
CA THR A 94 6.74 38.30 -25.73
C THR A 94 6.91 38.71 -27.20
N GLN A 95 5.84 38.76 -28.00
CA GLN A 95 5.89 39.34 -29.35
C GLN A 95 5.64 40.86 -29.37
N ALA A 96 5.18 41.46 -28.27
CA ALA A 96 4.83 42.88 -28.21
C ALA A 96 5.91 43.77 -27.55
N SER A 97 6.94 43.21 -26.91
CA SER A 97 7.94 43.98 -26.16
C SER A 97 9.38 43.56 -26.48
N GLY A 98 9.77 43.70 -27.74
CA GLY A 98 11.17 43.86 -28.12
C GLY A 98 11.57 45.33 -27.97
N SER A 99 11.86 45.79 -26.74
CA SER A 99 12.54 47.08 -26.49
C SER A 99 12.85 47.28 -24.99
N GLY A 100 14.14 47.24 -24.64
CA GLY A 100 14.77 48.20 -23.71
C GLY A 100 14.53 48.14 -22.19
N SER A 101 15.64 47.87 -21.48
CA SER A 101 16.15 48.63 -20.29
C SER A 101 15.97 48.10 -18.86
N ARG A 102 17.14 47.85 -18.24
CA ARG A 102 17.64 48.11 -16.87
C ARG A 102 16.67 48.36 -15.71
N GLY A 103 16.91 47.65 -14.59
CA GLY A 103 16.53 48.06 -13.22
C GLY A 103 16.66 46.92 -12.21
N SER A 104 17.39 47.16 -11.11
CA SER A 104 17.84 46.18 -10.10
C SER A 104 16.87 46.04 -8.88
N PRO A 105 17.32 45.61 -7.67
CA PRO A 105 16.83 44.47 -6.91
C PRO A 105 15.84 44.85 -5.77
N ILE A 106 15.11 43.89 -5.21
CA ILE A 106 14.23 44.12 -4.05
C ILE A 106 14.38 43.01 -3.02
N ASP A 107 15.15 43.37 -1.98
CA ASP A 107 15.04 43.15 -0.54
C ASP A 107 14.42 41.87 0.03
N LEU A 108 15.29 41.15 0.75
CA LEU A 108 14.98 40.33 1.92
C LEU A 108 14.56 41.25 3.08
N ASP A 109 13.41 40.97 3.68
CA ASP A 109 13.16 41.35 5.07
C ASP A 109 12.51 40.19 5.82
N GLY A 110 12.99 39.97 7.04
CA GLY A 110 12.58 38.92 7.94
C GLY A 110 12.30 39.50 9.31
N THR A 111 11.12 39.21 9.85
CA THR A 111 10.71 39.31 11.27
C THR A 111 9.44 38.42 11.38
N GLY A 112 9.12 37.62 12.40
CA GLY A 112 9.54 37.49 13.79
C GLY A 112 8.28 37.41 14.68
N SER A 113 7.88 36.21 15.15
CA SER A 113 7.00 35.91 16.31
C SER A 113 6.62 34.42 16.23
N ARG A 114 7.00 33.49 17.11
CA ARG A 114 7.08 33.39 18.59
C ARG A 114 5.72 33.39 19.29
N ASP A 115 5.56 32.33 20.09
CA ASP A 115 4.51 31.98 21.07
C ASP A 115 3.25 31.35 20.44
N THR A 116 2.75 30.19 20.85
CA THR A 116 2.66 29.61 22.21
C THR A 116 2.65 28.07 22.16
N SER A 117 3.58 27.45 22.88
CA SER A 117 3.52 26.04 23.27
C SER A 117 2.51 25.87 24.40
N ALA A 118 1.32 25.35 24.08
CA ALA A 118 0.38 24.85 25.07
C ALA A 118 0.67 23.36 25.28
N SER A 119 1.26 23.05 26.43
CA SER A 119 1.44 21.70 26.93
C SER A 119 0.09 21.20 27.43
N LEU A 120 -0.54 20.31 26.67
CA LEU A 120 -1.65 19.47 27.12
C LEU A 120 -1.04 18.20 27.70
N GLU A 121 -1.15 18.06 29.01
CA GLU A 121 -0.87 16.82 29.73
C GLU A 121 -2.17 15.99 29.67
N ASP A 122 -2.27 15.12 28.66
CA ASP A 122 -3.32 14.11 28.58
C ASP A 122 -2.83 12.85 29.31
N GLU A 123 -3.31 12.69 30.55
CA GLU A 123 -3.29 11.43 31.30
C GLU A 123 -4.50 10.58 30.83
N ASP A 124 -4.31 9.25 30.81
CA ASP A 124 -5.30 8.18 30.53
C ASP A 124 -5.44 7.70 29.06
N ASP A 125 -4.45 6.96 28.56
CA ASP A 125 -4.54 6.08 27.38
C ASP A 125 -3.95 4.68 27.70
N GLU A 126 -4.45 4.03 28.75
CA GLU A 126 -4.26 2.58 28.92
C GLU A 126 -5.33 1.85 28.08
N ASP A 127 -4.89 0.92 27.23
CA ASP A 127 -5.67 0.10 26.28
C ASP A 127 -5.81 0.62 24.84
N GLN A 128 -4.78 1.27 24.32
CA GLN A 128 -4.63 1.34 22.86
C GLN A 128 -4.20 -0.05 22.34
N GLU A 129 -5.18 -0.90 22.00
CA GLU A 129 -4.92 -2.16 21.29
C GLU A 129 -4.01 -1.85 20.09
N ASP A 130 -2.79 -2.40 20.12
CA ASP A 130 -1.80 -2.19 19.07
C ASP A 130 -2.26 -2.88 17.79
N ILE A 131 -3.10 -2.17 17.05
CA ILE A 131 -3.67 -2.52 15.75
C ILE A 131 -2.58 -2.94 14.74
N PHE A 132 -1.32 -2.54 14.96
CA PHE A 132 -0.20 -2.85 14.10
C PHE A 132 0.63 -4.04 14.58
N GLY A 133 0.60 -4.43 15.86
CA GLY A 133 1.40 -5.53 16.42
C GLY A 133 1.24 -6.86 15.67
N ASP A 134 0.05 -7.11 15.14
CA ASP A 134 -0.22 -8.25 14.27
C ASP A 134 0.60 -8.32 12.97
N ILE A 135 0.98 -7.17 12.40
CA ILE A 135 1.84 -7.14 11.20
C ILE A 135 3.27 -7.47 11.61
N ASP A 136 3.73 -6.85 12.68
CA ASP A 136 5.09 -7.01 13.17
C ASP A 136 5.35 -8.46 13.57
N ASP A 137 4.38 -9.14 14.16
CA ASP A 137 4.48 -10.56 14.49
C ASP A 137 4.65 -11.47 13.26
N VAL A 138 3.97 -11.16 12.15
CA VAL A 138 4.11 -11.89 10.89
C VAL A 138 5.46 -11.59 10.25
N GLU A 139 5.88 -10.33 10.23
CA GLU A 139 7.18 -9.92 9.69
C GLU A 139 8.34 -10.52 10.50
N ASN A 140 8.21 -10.54 11.83
CA ASN A 140 9.14 -11.19 12.75
C ASN A 140 9.19 -12.70 12.51
N ALA A 141 8.02 -13.34 12.37
CA ALA A 141 7.95 -14.77 12.03
C ALA A 141 8.60 -15.07 10.68
N MET A 142 8.48 -14.18 9.69
CA MET A 142 9.04 -14.36 8.34
C MET A 142 10.47 -13.84 8.18
N SER A 143 11.01 -13.14 9.19
CA SER A 143 12.34 -12.54 9.18
C SER A 143 13.45 -13.51 8.74
N PRO A 144 13.47 -14.80 9.18
CA PRO A 144 14.50 -15.75 8.75
C PRO A 144 14.49 -16.11 7.26
N VAL A 145 13.38 -15.84 6.56
CA VAL A 145 13.24 -16.10 5.11
C VAL A 145 13.00 -14.82 4.29
N SER A 146 13.09 -13.65 4.92
CA SER A 146 12.86 -12.34 4.29
C SER A 146 13.74 -12.13 3.05
N GLY A 147 15.03 -12.45 3.11
CA GLY A 147 15.93 -12.33 1.95
C GLY A 147 15.53 -13.23 0.77
N TYR A 148 14.90 -14.38 1.01
CA TYR A 148 14.37 -15.22 -0.08
C TYR A 148 13.10 -14.61 -0.70
N LEU A 149 12.27 -13.95 0.10
CA LEU A 149 11.09 -13.23 -0.39
C LEU A 149 11.48 -12.03 -1.25
N ASP A 150 12.50 -11.27 -0.84
CA ASP A 150 13.03 -10.16 -1.63
C ASP A 150 13.60 -10.65 -2.97
N GLU A 151 14.32 -11.78 -2.96
CA GLU A 151 14.81 -12.40 -4.20
C GLU A 151 13.64 -12.90 -5.08
N ILE A 152 12.57 -13.45 -4.51
CA ILE A 152 11.37 -13.86 -5.28
C ILE A 152 10.73 -12.64 -5.96
N LYS A 153 10.63 -11.52 -5.24
CA LYS A 153 10.02 -10.27 -5.68
C LYS A 153 10.82 -9.57 -6.78
N ASN A 154 12.13 -9.77 -6.81
CA ASN A 154 12.98 -9.19 -7.84
C ASN A 154 12.55 -9.70 -9.25
N PRO A 155 12.21 -8.79 -10.19
CA PRO A 155 11.82 -9.16 -11.54
C PRO A 155 12.92 -9.91 -12.30
N ASP A 156 14.19 -9.62 -12.00
CA ASP A 156 15.36 -10.19 -12.68
C ASP A 156 15.69 -11.63 -12.22
N THR A 157 15.00 -12.12 -11.19
CA THR A 157 15.24 -13.46 -10.67
C THR A 157 14.72 -14.53 -11.65
N GLU A 158 15.63 -15.44 -12.01
CA GLU A 158 15.37 -16.55 -12.91
C GLU A 158 14.15 -17.39 -12.49
N PRO A 159 13.25 -17.79 -13.42
CA PRO A 159 12.03 -18.52 -13.08
C PRO A 159 12.28 -19.84 -12.35
N HIS A 160 13.38 -20.55 -12.66
CA HIS A 160 13.73 -21.78 -11.95
C HIS A 160 14.17 -21.50 -10.51
N ARG A 161 14.98 -20.46 -10.31
CA ARG A 161 15.45 -20.02 -8.99
C ARG A 161 14.27 -19.61 -8.11
N ARG A 162 13.33 -18.83 -8.66
CA ARG A 162 12.10 -18.42 -7.96
C ARG A 162 11.28 -19.62 -7.44
N LYS A 163 11.18 -20.70 -8.22
CA LYS A 163 10.50 -21.93 -7.80
C LYS A 163 11.21 -22.62 -6.63
N LEU A 164 12.54 -22.67 -6.65
CA LEU A 164 13.33 -23.25 -5.55
C LEU A 164 13.20 -22.42 -4.27
N LEU A 165 13.23 -21.10 -4.38
CA LEU A 165 13.02 -20.19 -3.26
C LEU A 165 11.60 -20.34 -2.68
N LEU A 166 10.57 -20.43 -3.53
CA LEU A 166 9.20 -20.65 -3.07
C LEU A 166 9.07 -21.96 -2.27
N VAL A 167 9.73 -23.05 -2.71
CA VAL A 167 9.74 -24.29 -1.93
C VAL A 167 10.47 -24.11 -0.59
N ARG A 168 11.58 -23.37 -0.56
CA ARG A 168 12.33 -23.10 0.67
C ARG A 168 11.51 -22.28 1.67
N VAL A 169 10.89 -21.21 1.20
CA VAL A 169 9.99 -20.36 1.99
C VAL A 169 8.78 -21.15 2.46
N GLY A 170 8.13 -21.91 1.57
CA GLY A 170 6.94 -22.68 1.92
C GLY A 170 7.21 -23.76 2.99
N ARG A 171 8.36 -24.44 2.95
CA ARG A 171 8.77 -25.37 4.02
C ARG A 171 8.93 -24.66 5.36
N TYR A 172 9.47 -23.45 5.35
CA TYR A 172 9.62 -22.65 6.55
C TYR A 172 8.24 -22.22 7.09
N VAL A 173 7.34 -21.74 6.22
CA VAL A 173 5.95 -21.42 6.58
C VAL A 173 5.26 -22.63 7.21
N GLN A 174 5.36 -23.81 6.60
CA GLN A 174 4.79 -25.05 7.14
C GLN A 174 5.37 -25.40 8.53
N SER A 175 6.67 -25.18 8.76
CA SER A 175 7.31 -25.35 10.08
C SER A 175 6.72 -24.39 11.13
N VAL A 176 6.57 -23.11 10.78
CA VAL A 176 5.95 -22.10 11.68
C VAL A 176 4.51 -22.50 11.99
N LEU A 177 3.73 -22.89 10.98
CA LEU A 177 2.34 -23.33 11.16
C LEU A 177 2.24 -24.58 12.04
N GLN A 178 3.16 -25.54 11.89
CA GLN A 178 3.21 -26.72 12.74
C GLN A 178 3.46 -26.37 14.20
N GLN A 179 4.31 -25.38 14.49
CA GLN A 179 4.54 -24.89 15.85
C GLN A 179 3.28 -24.21 16.44
N LYS A 180 2.51 -23.51 15.61
CA LYS A 180 1.29 -22.81 16.03
C LYS A 180 0.10 -23.76 16.25
N ARG A 181 0.02 -24.88 15.51
CA ARG A 181 -1.09 -25.86 15.60
C ARG A 181 -1.32 -26.42 17.01
N GLY A 182 -0.27 -26.55 17.81
CA GLY A 182 -0.35 -27.11 19.17
C GLY A 182 -0.59 -26.11 20.29
N ARG A 183 -0.63 -24.80 20.00
CA ARG A 183 -0.61 -23.75 21.03
C ARG A 183 -1.98 -23.10 21.33
N GLY A 184 -3.02 -23.41 20.54
CA GLY A 184 -4.31 -22.73 20.66
C GLY A 184 -4.24 -21.29 20.14
N LYS A 185 -5.00 -20.37 20.75
CA LYS A 185 -4.92 -18.94 20.45
C LYS A 185 -3.70 -18.32 21.14
N ASP A 186 -2.96 -17.48 20.44
CA ASP A 186 -1.86 -16.72 21.04
C ASP A 186 -2.35 -15.52 21.87
N GLU A 187 -1.41 -14.73 22.41
CA GLU A 187 -1.71 -13.55 23.24
C GLU A 187 -2.57 -12.51 22.50
N GLY A 188 -2.47 -12.44 21.17
CA GLY A 188 -3.32 -11.61 20.31
C GLY A 188 -4.66 -12.27 19.94
N GLY A 189 -5.00 -13.42 20.53
CA GLY A 189 -6.22 -14.16 20.23
C GLY A 189 -6.21 -14.88 18.88
N ARG A 190 -5.06 -14.98 18.20
CA ARG A 190 -4.93 -15.53 16.84
C ARG A 190 -4.74 -17.03 16.88
N ASP A 191 -5.52 -17.73 16.06
CA ASP A 191 -5.47 -19.18 15.94
C ASP A 191 -4.65 -19.64 14.72
N TYR A 192 -4.63 -20.96 14.50
CA TYR A 192 -3.92 -21.57 13.39
C TYR A 192 -4.37 -21.03 12.02
N ASP A 193 -5.68 -20.85 11.82
CA ASP A 193 -6.25 -20.42 10.55
C ASP A 193 -5.85 -18.97 10.24
N TRP A 194 -5.82 -18.10 11.26
CA TRP A 194 -5.28 -16.75 11.12
C TRP A 194 -3.82 -16.76 10.67
N TRP A 195 -2.96 -17.54 11.35
CA TRP A 195 -1.54 -17.63 11.02
C TRP A 195 -1.32 -18.22 9.62
N TYR A 196 -2.13 -19.20 9.24
CA TYR A 196 -2.15 -19.81 7.91
C TYR A 196 -2.43 -18.77 6.83
N GLU A 197 -3.53 -18.02 6.96
CA GLU A 197 -3.89 -16.98 6.01
C GLU A 197 -2.84 -15.87 5.96
N ALA A 198 -2.32 -15.45 7.12
CA ALA A 198 -1.38 -14.33 7.21
C ALA A 198 -0.01 -14.65 6.57
N LEU A 199 0.58 -15.81 6.89
CA LEU A 199 1.89 -16.20 6.37
C LEU A 199 1.84 -16.42 4.86
N TRP A 200 0.84 -17.15 4.36
CA TRP A 200 0.72 -17.38 2.93
C TRP A 200 0.36 -16.13 2.15
N SER A 201 -0.42 -15.21 2.73
CA SER A 201 -0.69 -13.90 2.14
C SER A 201 0.60 -13.07 2.03
N HIS A 202 1.46 -13.11 3.03
CA HIS A 202 2.76 -12.44 3.01
C HIS A 202 3.64 -12.98 1.87
N VAL A 203 3.71 -14.32 1.71
CA VAL A 203 4.41 -14.96 0.58
C VAL A 203 3.79 -14.56 -0.76
N GLY A 204 2.46 -14.55 -0.86
CA GLY A 204 1.73 -14.15 -2.07
C GLY A 204 2.07 -12.73 -2.52
N CYS A 205 2.29 -11.82 -1.57
CA CYS A 205 2.70 -10.45 -1.87
C CYS A 205 4.13 -10.28 -2.39
N ALA A 206 5.00 -11.28 -2.16
CA ALA A 206 6.31 -11.30 -2.78
C ALA A 206 6.26 -11.82 -4.23
N MET A 207 5.18 -12.47 -4.66
CA MET A 207 5.09 -13.06 -5.99
C MET A 207 4.99 -11.95 -7.06
N PRO A 208 5.85 -11.95 -8.11
CA PRO A 208 5.86 -10.92 -9.15
C PRO A 208 4.74 -11.17 -10.16
N THR A 209 3.52 -10.96 -9.70
CA THR A 209 2.28 -11.14 -10.46
C THR A 209 1.56 -9.82 -10.55
N LYS A 210 0.84 -9.59 -11.66
CA LYS A 210 0.11 -8.33 -11.88
C LYS A 210 -1.12 -8.18 -10.98
N GLN A 211 -1.60 -9.28 -10.41
CA GLN A 211 -2.80 -9.34 -9.58
C GLN A 211 -2.46 -10.05 -8.27
N LEU A 212 -3.11 -9.63 -7.17
CA LEU A 212 -3.03 -10.34 -5.90
C LEU A 212 -3.37 -11.82 -6.08
N VAL A 213 -2.45 -12.67 -5.66
CA VAL A 213 -2.60 -14.13 -5.66
C VAL A 213 -3.33 -14.53 -4.38
N SER A 214 -4.31 -15.43 -4.48
CA SER A 214 -4.98 -15.98 -3.30
C SER A 214 -4.02 -16.90 -2.52
N VAL A 215 -4.23 -17.02 -1.21
CA VAL A 215 -3.48 -17.92 -0.33
C VAL A 215 -3.43 -19.35 -0.89
N GLN A 216 -4.59 -19.88 -1.28
CA GLN A 216 -4.72 -21.22 -1.87
C GLN A 216 -3.85 -21.38 -3.13
N GLN A 217 -3.84 -20.38 -4.01
CA GLN A 217 -3.08 -20.46 -5.25
C GLN A 217 -1.56 -20.43 -4.99
N VAL A 218 -1.08 -19.69 -3.98
CA VAL A 218 0.33 -19.70 -3.58
C VAL A 218 0.72 -21.07 -3.01
N GLU A 219 -0.14 -21.64 -2.16
CA GLU A 219 0.09 -22.97 -1.58
C GLU A 219 0.07 -24.07 -2.66
N GLU A 220 -0.85 -24.02 -3.62
CA GLU A 220 -0.88 -24.94 -4.76
C GLU A 220 0.42 -24.91 -5.56
N TRP A 221 0.98 -23.71 -5.81
CA TRP A 221 2.27 -23.56 -6.47
C TRP A 221 3.40 -24.19 -5.66
N TYR A 222 3.43 -23.93 -4.35
CA TYR A 222 4.38 -24.54 -3.43
C TYR A 222 4.32 -26.07 -3.50
N THR A 223 3.14 -26.66 -3.27
CA THR A 223 2.93 -28.11 -3.25
C THR A 223 3.33 -28.74 -4.58
N LYS A 224 2.94 -28.12 -5.69
CA LYS A 224 3.31 -28.57 -7.03
C LYS A 224 4.82 -28.57 -7.26
N TYR A 225 5.53 -27.55 -6.80
CA TYR A 225 6.99 -27.49 -6.96
C TYR A 225 7.73 -28.43 -6.01
N GLU A 226 7.23 -28.62 -4.80
CA GLU A 226 7.78 -29.58 -3.85
C GLU A 226 7.66 -31.01 -4.37
N GLN A 227 6.49 -31.43 -4.85
CA GLN A 227 6.28 -32.75 -5.46
C GLN A 227 7.22 -32.99 -6.66
N LYS A 228 7.45 -31.97 -7.49
CA LYS A 228 8.40 -32.06 -8.61
C LYS A 228 9.84 -32.25 -8.16
N LEU A 229 10.26 -31.61 -7.07
CA LEU A 229 11.60 -31.80 -6.52
C LEU A 229 11.76 -33.19 -5.91
N GLN A 230 10.74 -33.68 -5.21
CA GLN A 230 10.74 -35.00 -4.59
C GLN A 230 10.82 -36.11 -5.64
N THR A 231 9.97 -36.07 -6.66
CA THR A 231 10.00 -37.05 -7.77
C THR A 231 11.32 -37.00 -8.55
N LYS A 232 11.94 -35.83 -8.72
CA LYS A 232 13.27 -35.70 -9.33
C LYS A 232 14.35 -36.34 -8.47
N LYS A 233 14.29 -36.17 -7.15
CA LYS A 233 15.22 -36.78 -6.19
C LYS A 233 15.11 -38.31 -6.23
N GLU A 234 13.89 -38.85 -6.16
CA GLU A 234 13.64 -40.29 -6.22
C GLU A 234 14.11 -40.93 -7.54
N ARG A 235 13.91 -40.25 -8.68
CA ARG A 235 14.44 -40.71 -9.97
C ARG A 235 15.96 -40.75 -10.00
N LYS A 236 16.61 -39.79 -9.35
CA LYS A 236 18.09 -39.75 -9.26
C LYS A 236 18.61 -40.86 -8.36
N GLU A 237 17.94 -41.14 -7.25
CA GLU A 237 18.28 -42.23 -6.33
C GLU A 237 18.06 -43.61 -6.95
N LYS A 238 17.03 -43.79 -7.79
CA LYS A 238 16.80 -45.04 -8.54
C LYS A 238 17.78 -45.28 -9.69
N ALA A 239 18.48 -44.24 -10.14
CA ALA A 239 19.44 -44.30 -11.24
C ALA A 239 20.90 -44.38 -10.78
N ALA A 240 21.14 -44.26 -9.47
CA ALA A 240 22.45 -44.38 -8.82
C ALA A 240 22.58 -45.77 -8.19
#